data_AF-A0A9E5N662-F1
#
_entry.id   AF-A0A9E5N662-F1
#
_cell.length_a   1.000
_cell.length_b   1.000
_cell.length_c   1.000
_cell.angle_alpha   90.00
_cell.angle_beta   90.00
_cell.angle_gamma   90.00
#
_symmetry.space_group_name_H-M   'P 1'
#
loop_
_entity.id
_entity.type
_entity.pdbx_description
1 polymer ?
#
loop_
_entity_poly.entity_id
_entity_poly.type
_entity_poly.pdbx_seq_one_letter_code
_entity_poly.pdbx_strand_id
1 'polypeptide(L)' 'MSQQGNYTELLEILQAAIQREVMAARLYEEGAAKANDDKARELLQRLAKEERHHRDLLQAQYEELAGGAFY' A
#
# COMPACT_ATOMS: atom_id res chain seq x y z
N MET A 1 23.31 -21.43 1.33
CA MET A 1 22.89 -20.00 1.35
C MET A 1 21.43 -20.01 1.70
N SER A 2 21.14 -19.60 2.93
CA SER A 2 20.04 -20.11 3.76
C SER A 2 18.74 -19.34 3.49
N GLN A 3 17.61 -20.06 3.47
CA GLN A 3 16.25 -19.55 3.23
C GLN A 3 15.93 -18.22 3.96
N GLN A 4 16.53 -17.96 5.12
CA GLN A 4 16.39 -16.73 5.92
C GLN A 4 16.76 -15.41 5.21
N GLY A 5 17.73 -15.39 4.28
CA GLY A 5 18.11 -14.14 3.60
C GLY A 5 17.04 -13.61 2.64
N ASN A 6 16.21 -14.50 2.11
CA ASN A 6 15.18 -14.19 1.10
C ASN A 6 13.91 -13.60 1.75
N TYR A 7 13.56 -14.06 2.96
CA TYR A 7 12.39 -13.55 3.69
C TYR A 7 12.58 -12.10 4.15
N THR A 8 13.77 -11.72 4.61
CA THR A 8 14.04 -10.34 5.02
C THR A 8 13.92 -9.37 3.84
N GLU A 9 14.50 -9.71 2.69
CA GLU A 9 14.39 -8.90 1.47
C GLU A 9 12.94 -8.75 1.00
N LEU A 10 12.15 -9.84 1.05
CA LEU A 10 10.74 -9.80 0.71
C LEU A 10 9.91 -8.91 1.66
N LEU A 11 10.19 -8.96 2.96
CA LEU A 11 9.54 -8.08 3.95
C LEU A 11 9.88 -6.60 3.72
N GLU A 12 11.12 -6.28 3.36
CA GLU A 12 11.53 -4.92 3.01
C GLU A 12 10.82 -4.42 1.74
N ILE A 13 10.68 -5.27 0.72
CA ILE A 13 9.93 -4.95 -0.50
C ILE A 13 8.46 -4.69 -0.19
N LEU A 14 7.83 -5.55 0.62
CA LEU A 14 6.44 -5.37 1.03
C LEU A 14 6.25 -4.08 1.85
N GLN A 15 7.16 -3.78 2.77
CA GLN A 15 7.12 -2.54 3.53
C GLN A 15 7.23 -1.30 2.62
N ALA A 16 8.14 -1.33 1.64
CA ALA A 16 8.28 -0.26 0.67
C ALA A 16 7.02 -0.10 -0.21
N ALA A 17 6.40 -1.20 -0.62
CA ALA A 17 5.15 -1.18 -1.37
C ALA A 17 4.00 -0.58 -0.54
N ILE A 18 3.82 -1.00 0.72
CA ILE A 18 2.82 -0.45 1.64
C ILE A 18 2.98 1.08 1.78
N GLN A 19 4.21 1.57 1.94
CA GLN A 19 4.47 3.01 2.02
C GLN A 19 4.10 3.76 0.73
N ARG A 20 4.34 3.15 -0.44
CA ARG A 20 3.92 3.72 -1.71
C ARG A 20 2.40 3.84 -1.82
N GLU A 21 1.66 2.81 -1.42
CA GLU A 21 0.19 2.85 -1.42
C GLU A 21 -0.36 3.93 -0.49
N VAL A 22 0.24 4.10 0.70
CA VAL A 22 -0.12 5.18 1.63
C VAL A 22 0.12 6.56 1.02
N MET A 23 1.27 6.76 0.36
CA MET A 23 1.57 8.02 -0.32
C MET A 23 0.63 8.29 -1.50
N ALA A 24 0.31 7.26 -2.30
CA ALA A 24 -0.59 7.37 -3.44
C ALA A 24 -2.02 7.70 -2.99
N ALA A 25 -2.54 7.02 -1.97
CA ALA A 25 -3.85 7.33 -1.39
C ALA A 25 -3.93 8.79 -0.94
N ARG A 26 -2.91 9.27 -0.21
CA ARG A 26 -2.84 10.65 0.25
C ARG A 26 -2.75 11.65 -0.91
N LEU A 27 -1.95 11.35 -1.94
CA LEU A 27 -1.84 12.18 -3.14
C LEU A 27 -3.21 12.35 -3.82
N TYR A 28 -3.96 11.27 -3.97
CA TYR A 28 -5.28 11.30 -4.57
C TYR A 28 -6.31 12.03 -3.69
N GLU A 29 -6.26 11.88 -2.37
CA GLU A 29 -7.09 12.65 -1.43
C GLU A 29 -6.81 14.16 -1.51
N GLU A 30 -5.54 14.54 -1.50
CA GLU A 30 -5.13 15.94 -1.64
C GLU A 30 -5.51 16.51 -3.01
N GLY A 31 -5.43 15.68 -4.07
CA GLY A 31 -5.90 16.03 -5.40
C GLY A 31 -7.41 16.25 -5.43
N ALA A 32 -8.19 15.33 -4.84
CA ALA A 32 -9.64 15.44 -4.76
C ALA A 32 -10.08 16.71 -4.01
N ALA A 33 -9.40 17.05 -2.91
CA ALA A 33 -9.68 18.24 -2.13
C ALA A 33 -9.46 19.55 -2.92
N LYS A 34 -8.60 19.52 -3.95
CA LYS A 34 -8.28 20.67 -4.81
C LYS A 34 -9.06 20.67 -6.14
N ALA A 35 -9.87 19.63 -6.41
CA ALA A 35 -10.55 19.45 -7.68
C ALA A 35 -11.85 20.29 -7.76
N ASN A 36 -11.89 21.21 -8.74
CA ASN A 36 -13.06 22.04 -9.03
C ASN A 36 -14.13 21.30 -9.85
N ASP A 37 -13.74 20.29 -10.63
CA ASP A 37 -14.66 19.45 -11.40
C ASP A 37 -15.12 18.24 -10.55
N ASP A 38 -16.43 18.02 -10.48
CA ASP A 38 -17.01 16.98 -9.64
C ASP A 38 -16.64 15.57 -10.10
N LYS A 39 -16.51 15.33 -11.42
CA LYS A 39 -16.10 14.02 -11.94
C LYS A 39 -14.63 13.72 -11.63
N ALA A 40 -13.76 14.72 -11.74
CA ALA A 40 -12.37 14.62 -11.33
C ALA A 40 -12.25 14.33 -9.83
N ARG A 41 -13.05 15.00 -8.99
CA ARG A 41 -13.09 14.75 -7.54
C ARG A 41 -13.51 13.32 -7.23
N GLU A 42 -14.59 12.84 -7.85
CA GLU A 42 -15.08 11.47 -7.67
C GLU A 42 -14.04 10.43 -8.10
N LEU A 43 -13.41 10.62 -9.26
CA LEU A 43 -12.34 9.73 -9.74
C LEU A 43 -11.18 9.65 -8.74
N LEU A 44 -10.69 10.80 -8.27
CA LEU A 44 -9.58 10.86 -7.32
C LEU A 44 -9.95 10.22 -5.97
N GLN A 45 -11.18 10.41 -5.49
CA GLN A 45 -11.67 9.72 -4.29
C GLN A 45 -11.73 8.20 -4.49
N ARG A 46 -12.12 7.73 -5.68
CA ARG A 46 -12.15 6.31 -6.01
C ARG A 46 -10.73 5.73 -6.02
N LEU A 47 -9.79 6.41 -6.67
CA LEU A 47 -8.38 5.99 -6.70
C LEU A 47 -7.79 5.93 -5.28
N ALA A 48 -8.03 6.95 -4.45
CA ALA A 48 -7.59 6.91 -3.04
C ALA A 48 -8.13 5.69 -2.27
N LYS A 49 -9.37 5.29 -2.56
CA LYS A 49 -9.98 4.09 -1.97
C LYS A 49 -9.36 2.80 -2.50
N GLU A 50 -9.03 2.74 -3.79
CA GLU A 50 -8.34 1.61 -4.42
C GLU A 50 -6.95 1.41 -3.77
N GLU A 51 -6.15 2.46 -3.60
CA GLU A 51 -4.81 2.33 -2.97
C GLU A 51 -4.88 1.92 -1.50
N ARG A 52 -5.93 2.34 -0.75
CA ARG A 52 -6.16 1.82 0.60
C ARG A 52 -6.44 0.32 0.60
N HIS A 53 -7.20 -0.17 -0.38
CA HIS A 53 -7.44 -1.60 -0.53
C HIS A 53 -6.16 -2.36 -0.87
N HIS A 54 -5.33 -1.83 -1.79
CA HIS A 54 -4.02 -2.40 -2.10
C HIS A 54 -3.11 -2.45 -0.87
N ARG A 55 -3.04 -1.36 -0.10
CA ARG A 55 -2.32 -1.33 1.19
C ARG A 55 -2.77 -2.45 2.13
N ASP A 56 -4.08 -2.67 2.27
CA ASP A 56 -4.62 -3.70 3.17
C ASP A 56 -4.20 -5.11 2.75
N LEU A 57 -4.21 -5.39 1.44
CA LEU A 57 -3.75 -6.67 0.90
C LEU A 57 -2.25 -6.89 1.13
N LEU A 58 -1.43 -5.86 0.90
CA LEU A 58 0.01 -5.93 1.12
C LEU A 58 0.35 -6.07 2.61
N GLN A 59 -0.39 -5.37 3.48
CA GLN A 59 -0.23 -5.46 4.93
C GLN A 59 -0.55 -6.88 5.42
N ALA A 60 -1.62 -7.50 4.92
CA ALA A 60 -1.96 -8.88 5.25
C ALA A 60 -0.86 -9.87 4.84
N GLN A 61 -0.29 -9.70 3.63
CA GLN A 61 0.84 -10.52 3.17
C GLN A 61 2.11 -10.32 4.01
N TYR A 62 2.39 -9.07 4.40
CA TYR A 62 3.50 -8.76 5.29
C TYR A 62 3.34 -9.46 6.65
N GLU A 63 2.15 -9.40 7.24
CA GLU A 63 1.85 -10.03 8.53
C GLU A 63 1.95 -11.57 8.47
N GLU A 64 1.47 -12.18 7.39
CA GLU A 64 1.59 -13.63 7.16
C GLU A 64 3.06 -14.06 7.10
N LEU A 65 3.88 -13.34 6.31
CA LEU A 65 5.30 -13.66 6.14
C LEU A 65 6.13 -13.34 7.38
N ALA A 66 5.86 -12.22 8.05
CA ALA A 66 6.52 -11.86 9.29
C ALA A 66 6.17 -12.86 10.39
N GLY A 67 4.90 -13.21 10.54
CA GLY A 67 4.44 -14.22 11.49
C GLY A 67 5.03 -15.60 11.23
N GLY A 68 5.10 -16.03 9.97
CA GLY A 68 5.73 -17.29 9.56
C GLY A 68 7.26 -17.31 9.69
N ALA A 69 7.91 -16.14 9.77
CA ALA A 69 9.37 -16.05 9.96
C ALA A 69 9.80 -16.16 11.44
N PHE A 70 8.89 -15.98 12.39
CA PHE A 70 9.16 -16.05 13.83
C PHE A 70 8.72 -17.36 14.50
N TYR A 71 8.11 -18.29 13.75
CA TYR A 71 7.76 -19.65 14.17
C TYR A 71 8.61 -20.68 13.42
#